data_AF-A0A7Y5XRD3-F1
#
_entry.id   AF-A0A7Y5XRD3-F1
#
_cell.length_a   1.000
_cell.length_b   1.000
_cell.length_c   1.000
_cell.angle_alpha   90.00
_cell.angle_beta   90.00
_cell.angle_gamma   90.00
#
_symmetry.space_group_name_H-M   'P 1'
#
loop_
_entity.id
_entity.type
_entity.pdbx_description
1 polymer ?
#
loop_
_entity_poly.entity_id
_entity_poly.type
_entity_poly.pdbx_seq_one_letter_code
_entity_poly.pdbx_strand_id
1 'polypeptide(L)'
;RALNVLARTGADPLANHAVDDTSEATASRVDANVDARKLAEHLARLPAKQRDVLFLHVWEQLDHAEIAAALNISLGTVRSRLSRARAAVREAHATTTTSLSARSA
;
A
#
# COMPACT_ATOMS: atom_id res chain seq x y z
N ARG A 1 7.93 52.10 -22.64
CA ARG A 1 8.37 51.28 -23.80
C ARG A 1 9.88 51.11 -23.71
N ALA A 2 10.37 50.04 -23.10
CA ALA A 2 11.77 49.62 -23.17
C ALA A 2 11.87 48.10 -22.95
N LEU A 3 12.33 47.43 -24.01
CA LEU A 3 13.14 46.21 -24.06
C LEU A 3 12.57 44.89 -23.51
N ASN A 4 11.80 44.27 -24.40
CA ASN A 4 11.60 42.82 -24.49
C ASN A 4 12.83 42.17 -25.14
N VAL A 5 13.87 41.81 -24.36
CA VAL A 5 15.10 41.13 -24.87
C VAL A 5 15.54 39.98 -23.94
N LEU A 6 14.61 39.13 -23.52
CA LEU A 6 14.96 37.85 -22.86
C LEU A 6 14.31 36.65 -23.55
N ALA A 7 14.37 36.62 -24.88
CA ALA A 7 13.81 35.54 -25.70
C ALA A 7 14.88 34.78 -26.52
N ARG A 8 16.14 34.74 -26.09
CA ARG A 8 17.20 34.04 -26.86
C ARG A 8 18.18 33.17 -26.09
N THR A 9 18.00 32.95 -24.79
CA THR A 9 18.70 31.87 -24.08
C THR A 9 17.69 31.15 -23.19
N GLY A 10 17.33 29.94 -23.59
CA GLY A 10 16.64 29.00 -22.72
C GLY A 10 17.59 28.56 -21.61
N ALA A 11 17.47 29.19 -20.45
CA ALA A 11 17.88 28.71 -19.14
C ALA A 11 17.56 29.84 -18.16
N ASP A 12 16.46 29.70 -17.43
CA ASP A 12 16.24 30.50 -16.24
C ASP A 12 17.24 30.02 -15.17
N PRO A 13 18.20 30.86 -14.71
CA PRO A 13 19.16 30.48 -13.69
C PRO A 13 18.51 30.20 -12.31
N LEU A 14 17.23 30.52 -12.13
CA LEU A 14 16.45 30.17 -10.94
C LEU A 14 15.61 28.90 -11.11
N ALA A 15 15.44 28.39 -12.33
CA ALA A 15 14.69 27.14 -12.56
C ALA A 15 15.50 25.89 -12.17
N ASN A 16 16.82 26.00 -12.00
CA ASN A 16 17.70 24.84 -11.86
C ASN A 16 17.88 24.33 -10.41
N HIS A 17 17.08 24.80 -9.45
CA HIS A 17 17.10 24.31 -8.06
C HIS A 17 15.76 23.75 -7.56
N ALA A 18 14.69 23.80 -8.36
CA ALA A 18 13.37 23.27 -7.97
C ALA A 18 13.08 21.86 -8.52
N VAL A 19 13.97 21.30 -9.35
CA VAL A 19 13.74 20.04 -10.06
C VAL A 19 14.24 18.81 -9.25
N ASP A 20 15.06 19.02 -8.22
CA ASP A 20 15.71 17.94 -7.48
C ASP A 20 14.82 17.37 -6.35
N ASP A 21 14.25 18.25 -5.50
CA ASP A 21 13.38 17.86 -4.37
C ASP A 21 12.06 17.18 -4.79
N THR A 22 11.58 17.48 -6.00
CA THR A 22 10.33 16.91 -6.51
C THR A 22 10.55 15.49 -7.06
N SER A 23 11.74 15.18 -7.55
CA SER A 23 12.04 13.88 -8.17
C SER A 23 12.08 12.75 -7.14
N GLU A 24 12.74 12.96 -6.00
CA GLU A 24 12.82 11.97 -4.93
C GLU A 24 11.46 11.77 -4.24
N ALA A 25 10.75 12.87 -3.97
CA ALA A 25 9.41 12.82 -3.39
C ALA A 25 8.37 12.18 -4.34
N THR A 26 8.52 12.31 -5.66
CA THR A 26 7.66 11.63 -6.63
C THR A 26 7.99 10.16 -6.76
N ALA A 27 9.27 9.78 -6.79
CA ALA A 27 9.71 8.38 -6.78
C ALA A 27 9.19 7.63 -5.54
N SER A 28 9.37 8.21 -4.34
CA SER A 28 8.87 7.63 -3.08
C SER A 28 7.35 7.43 -3.07
N ARG A 29 6.59 8.40 -3.61
CA ARG A 29 5.12 8.28 -3.75
C ARG A 29 4.72 7.20 -4.74
N VAL A 30 5.45 7.05 -5.85
CA VAL A 30 5.19 5.99 -6.83
C VAL A 30 5.45 4.63 -6.20
N ASP A 31 6.54 4.46 -5.46
CA ASP A 31 6.87 3.22 -4.77
C ASP A 31 5.81 2.84 -3.73
N ALA A 32 5.39 3.79 -2.89
CA ALA A 32 4.32 3.57 -1.91
C ALA A 32 2.99 3.15 -2.58
N ASN A 33 2.64 3.74 -3.72
CA ASN A 33 1.45 3.36 -4.48
C ASN A 33 1.57 1.96 -5.10
N VAL A 34 2.76 1.60 -5.60
CA VAL A 34 3.03 0.26 -6.15
C VAL A 34 2.89 -0.80 -5.06
N ASP A 35 3.41 -0.55 -3.87
CA ASP A 35 3.33 -1.50 -2.75
C ASP A 35 1.90 -1.61 -2.20
N ALA A 36 1.18 -0.50 -2.08
CA ALA A 36 -0.23 -0.51 -1.73
C ALA A 36 -1.07 -1.32 -2.74
N ARG A 37 -0.80 -1.18 -4.05
CA ARG A 37 -1.49 -1.97 -5.09
C ARG A 37 -1.17 -3.46 -4.99
N LYS A 38 0.08 -3.84 -4.78
CA LYS A 38 0.48 -5.26 -4.62
C LYS A 38 -0.19 -5.88 -3.40
N LEU A 39 -0.24 -5.17 -2.27
CA LEU A 39 -0.96 -5.61 -1.08
C LEU A 39 -2.47 -5.73 -1.37
N ALA A 40 -3.01 -4.72 -2.06
CA ALA A 40 -4.29 -4.69 -2.77
C ALA A 40 -4.68 -6.05 -3.39
N GLU A 41 -3.87 -6.45 -4.35
CA GLU A 41 -4.04 -7.68 -5.14
C GLU A 41 -3.93 -8.95 -4.29
N HIS A 42 -3.01 -8.98 -3.31
CA HIS A 42 -2.88 -10.14 -2.42
C HIS A 42 -4.10 -10.30 -1.52
N LEU A 43 -4.61 -9.21 -0.93
CA LEU A 43 -5.84 -9.21 -0.14
C LEU A 43 -7.06 -9.60 -1.00
N ALA A 44 -7.09 -9.18 -2.26
CA ALA A 44 -8.13 -9.57 -3.21
C ALA A 44 -8.08 -11.07 -3.58
N ARG A 45 -6.94 -11.73 -3.46
CA ARG A 45 -6.78 -13.19 -3.67
C ARG A 45 -7.17 -14.03 -2.45
N LEU A 46 -7.28 -13.44 -1.26
CA LEU A 46 -7.80 -14.18 -0.09
C LEU A 46 -9.21 -14.71 -0.40
N PRO A 47 -9.53 -15.96 -0.02
CA PRO A 47 -10.90 -16.45 -0.06
C PRO A 47 -11.83 -15.49 0.68
N ALA A 48 -13.00 -15.18 0.10
CA ALA A 48 -13.94 -14.20 0.66
C ALA A 48 -14.18 -14.40 2.16
N LYS A 49 -14.44 -15.65 2.57
CA LYS A 49 -14.65 -16.03 3.98
C LYS A 49 -13.50 -15.66 4.93
N GLN A 50 -12.26 -15.63 4.45
CA GLN A 50 -11.08 -15.22 5.22
C GLN A 50 -10.94 -13.70 5.26
N ARG A 51 -11.29 -13.03 4.15
CA ARG A 51 -11.32 -11.58 4.06
C ARG A 51 -12.37 -10.99 4.99
N ASP A 52 -13.57 -11.57 5.05
CA ASP A 52 -14.67 -11.08 5.89
C ASP A 52 -14.26 -11.05 7.38
N VAL A 53 -13.69 -12.15 7.90
CA VAL A 53 -13.25 -12.20 9.31
C VAL A 53 -12.09 -11.23 9.57
N LEU A 54 -11.19 -11.04 8.60
CA LEU A 54 -10.08 -10.11 8.75
C LEU A 54 -10.58 -8.67 8.73
N PHE A 55 -11.53 -8.34 7.86
CA PHE A 55 -12.13 -7.03 7.74
C PHE A 55 -12.85 -6.64 9.03
N LEU A 56 -13.76 -7.49 9.52
CA LEU A 56 -14.48 -7.25 10.77
C LEU A 56 -13.54 -7.11 11.97
N HIS A 57 -12.44 -7.84 12.00
CA HIS A 57 -11.49 -7.74 13.11
C HIS A 57 -10.63 -6.47 13.06
N VAL A 58 -10.18 -6.04 11.87
CA VAL A 58 -9.20 -4.95 11.74
C VAL A 58 -9.87 -3.59 11.51
N TRP A 59 -10.96 -3.53 10.76
CA TRP A 59 -11.67 -2.28 10.50
C TRP A 59 -12.80 -2.04 11.48
N GLU A 60 -13.63 -3.06 11.72
CA GLU A 60 -14.76 -2.95 12.66
C GLU A 60 -14.36 -3.19 14.12
N GLN A 61 -13.10 -3.58 14.38
CA GLN A 61 -12.54 -3.83 15.71
C GLN A 61 -13.33 -4.85 16.55
N LEU A 62 -14.08 -5.74 15.88
CA LEU A 62 -14.89 -6.76 16.55
C LEU A 62 -14.00 -7.85 17.17
N ASP A 63 -14.43 -8.36 18.31
CA ASP A 63 -13.84 -9.53 18.93
C ASP A 63 -14.26 -10.84 18.24
N HIS A 64 -13.67 -11.96 18.65
CA HIS A 64 -13.96 -13.25 18.01
C HIS A 64 -15.41 -13.70 18.17
N ALA A 65 -16.06 -13.37 19.29
CA ALA A 65 -17.44 -13.75 19.58
C ALA A 65 -18.43 -12.88 18.79
N GLU A 66 -18.16 -11.58 18.68
CA GLU A 66 -18.92 -10.66 17.85
C GLU A 66 -18.84 -11.04 16.37
N ILE A 67 -17.65 -11.40 15.87
CA ILE A 67 -17.47 -11.91 14.50
C ILE A 67 -18.22 -13.22 14.29
N ALA A 68 -18.17 -14.13 15.26
CA ALA A 68 -18.89 -15.40 15.20
C ALA A 68 -20.40 -15.19 15.08
N ALA A 69 -20.95 -14.25 15.86
CA ALA A 69 -22.36 -13.86 15.79
C ALA A 69 -22.70 -13.17 14.46
N ALA A 70 -21.92 -12.19 14.03
CA ALA A 70 -22.16 -11.41 12.81
C ALA A 70 -22.17 -12.28 11.54
N LEU A 71 -21.29 -13.29 11.49
CA LEU A 71 -21.16 -14.19 10.33
C LEU A 71 -21.91 -15.52 10.49
N ASN A 72 -22.57 -15.75 11.63
CA ASN A 72 -23.24 -17.00 11.98
C ASN A 72 -22.34 -18.25 11.81
N ILE A 73 -21.15 -18.23 12.43
CA ILE A 73 -20.16 -19.31 12.39
C ILE A 73 -19.60 -19.60 13.78
N SER A 74 -18.96 -20.76 13.99
CA SER A 74 -18.36 -21.09 15.29
C SER A 74 -17.11 -20.24 15.59
N LEU A 75 -16.81 -20.01 16.89
CA LEU A 75 -15.57 -19.38 17.35
C LEU A 75 -14.31 -20.07 16.81
N GLY A 76 -14.31 -21.40 16.72
CA GLY A 76 -13.20 -22.17 16.13
C GLY A 76 -13.02 -21.87 14.64
N THR A 77 -14.12 -21.67 13.92
CA THR A 77 -14.10 -21.23 12.52
C THR A 77 -13.52 -19.81 12.39
N VAL A 78 -13.91 -18.88 13.27
CA VAL A 78 -13.32 -17.52 13.30
C VAL A 78 -11.81 -17.60 13.49
N ARG A 79 -11.33 -18.25 14.55
CA ARG A 79 -9.89 -18.40 14.84
C ARG A 79 -9.12 -19.01 13.67
N SER A 80 -9.62 -20.12 13.11
CA SER A 80 -8.94 -20.81 12.01
C SER A 80 -8.91 -19.98 10.72
N ARG A 81 -9.98 -19.23 10.40
CA ARG A 81 -9.98 -18.32 9.25
C ARG A 81 -9.06 -17.12 9.47
N LEU A 82 -9.07 -16.52 10.67
CA LEU A 82 -8.21 -15.39 11.01
C LEU A 82 -6.72 -15.78 10.96
N SER A 83 -6.38 -16.98 11.46
CA SER A 83 -5.02 -17.52 11.38
C SER A 83 -4.52 -17.63 9.95
N ARG A 84 -5.33 -18.24 9.06
CA ARG A 84 -5.01 -18.38 7.63
C ARG A 84 -4.93 -17.03 6.92
N ALA A 85 -5.86 -16.12 7.19
CA ALA A 85 -5.85 -14.77 6.64
C ALA A 85 -4.56 -14.03 7.01
N ARG A 86 -4.17 -14.05 8.29
CA ARG A 86 -2.93 -13.44 8.77
C ARG A 86 -1.69 -14.09 8.17
N ALA A 87 -1.69 -15.41 7.95
CA ALA A 87 -0.58 -16.10 7.29
C ALA A 87 -0.42 -15.64 5.83
N ALA A 88 -1.52 -15.56 5.08
CA ALA A 88 -1.50 -15.06 3.70
C ALA A 88 -1.04 -13.60 3.61
N VAL A 89 -1.44 -12.75 4.56
CA VAL A 89 -0.95 -11.36 4.63
C VAL A 89 0.56 -11.30 4.90
N ARG A 90 1.07 -12.11 5.84
CA ARG A 90 2.51 -12.15 6.12
C ARG A 90 3.32 -12.60 4.91
N GLU A 91 2.82 -13.60 4.17
CA GLU A 91 3.45 -14.08 2.94
C GLU A 91 3.53 -12.96 1.88
N ALA A 92 2.43 -12.23 1.66
CA ALA A 92 2.38 -11.09 0.75
C ALA A 92 3.38 -9.98 1.12
N HIS A 93 3.49 -9.67 2.42
CA HIS A 93 4.46 -8.70 2.92
C HIS A 93 5.91 -9.17 2.70
N ALA A 94 6.22 -10.44 2.96
CA ALA A 94 7.56 -10.98 2.75
C ALA A 94 8.00 -10.89 1.28
N THR A 95 7.10 -11.16 0.32
CA THR A 95 7.37 -10.98 -1.11
C THR A 95 7.64 -9.52 -1.47
N THR A 96 6.88 -8.59 -0.87
CA THR A 96 7.02 -7.15 -1.14
C THR A 96 8.33 -6.59 -0.60
N THR A 97 8.66 -6.87 0.67
CA THR A 97 9.92 -6.46 1.33
C THR A 97 11.16 -7.00 0.60
N THR A 98 11.11 -8.25 0.14
CA THR A 98 12.22 -8.86 -0.62
C THR A 98 12.45 -8.13 -1.95
N SER A 99 11.37 -7.70 -2.62
CA SER A 99 11.46 -6.96 -3.89
C SER A 99 11.96 -5.52 -3.73
N LEU A 100 11.81 -4.94 -2.53
CA LEU A 100 12.30 -3.60 -2.19
C LEU A 100 13.80 -3.64 -1.88
N SER A 101 14.23 -4.61 -1.06
CA SER A 101 15.65 -4.82 -0.71
C SER A 101 16.53 -5.12 -1.93
N ALA A 102 15.99 -5.81 -2.94
CA ALA A 102 16.71 -6.13 -4.17
C ALA A 102 16.84 -4.97 -5.18
N ARG A 103 16.13 -3.84 -4.98
CA ARG A 103 16.22 -2.65 -5.86
C ARG A 103 17.17 -1.58 -5.33
N SER A 104 17.50 -1.65 -4.05
CA SER A 104 18.41 -0.73 -3.36
C SER A 104 19.88 -1.15 -3.43
N ALA A 105 20.20 -2.23 -4.16
CA ALA A 105 21.53 -2.80 -4.37
C ALA A 105 21.87 -2.78 -5.87
#